data_AF-A0A9W4JA51-F1
#
_entry.id   AF-A0A9W4JA51-F1
#
_cell.length_a   1.000
_cell.length_b   1.000
_cell.length_c   1.000
_cell.angle_alpha   90.00
_cell.angle_beta   90.00
_cell.angle_gamma   90.00
#
_symmetry.space_group_name_H-M   'P 1'
#
loop_
_entity.id
_entity.type
_entity.pdbx_description
1 polymer ?
#
loop_
_entity_poly.entity_id
_entity_poly.type
_entity_poly.pdbx_seq_one_letter_code
_entity_poly.pdbx_strand_id
1 'polypeptide(L)'
;MAMAMFFTGFSFWIPQSSQTARQACIVLGTYLFGVFYSPGEGSVAFTYSAEAYPLYVRPHGMALATATTWFFNFILGVTWPALKAAFTTQGAFSWYAGWCVLGWWLVLLFMPETKEKTLEELDQVFSFPTRLHVGYGLRQVPYFVKRFLLRKNVRPENLYDRKDQGLAQDVGFNA
;
A
#
# COMPACT_ATOMS: atom_id res chain seq x y z
N MET A 1 5.83 -7.87 2.08
CA MET A 1 5.17 -8.41 0.84
C MET A 1 6.12 -8.43 -0.34
N ALA A 2 6.64 -7.30 -0.82
CA ALA A 2 7.58 -7.26 -1.95
C ALA A 2 8.82 -8.16 -1.75
N MET A 3 9.44 -8.14 -0.57
CA MET A 3 10.59 -9.01 -0.25
C MET A 3 10.26 -10.51 -0.34
N ALA A 4 9.03 -10.90 0.04
CA ALA A 4 8.60 -12.29 -0.05
C ALA A 4 8.40 -12.71 -1.51
N MET A 5 7.86 -11.83 -2.36
CA MET A 5 7.75 -12.10 -3.81
C MET A 5 9.12 -12.13 -4.51
N PHE A 6 10.06 -11.26 -4.13
CA PHE A 6 11.43 -11.35 -4.62
C PHE A 6 12.10 -12.65 -4.20
N PHE A 7 11.92 -13.08 -2.95
CA PHE A 7 12.42 -14.36 -2.46
C PHE A 7 11.84 -15.54 -3.26
N THR A 8 10.52 -15.54 -3.53
CA THR A 8 9.89 -16.54 -4.41
C THR A 8 10.48 -16.50 -5.83
N GLY A 9 10.69 -15.30 -6.40
CA GLY A 9 11.28 -15.12 -7.73
C GLY A 9 12.71 -15.65 -7.84
N PHE A 10 13.57 -15.34 -6.86
CA PHE A 10 14.95 -15.82 -6.82
C PHE A 10 15.06 -17.32 -6.54
N SER A 11 14.07 -17.92 -5.86
CA SER A 11 14.02 -19.37 -5.63
C SER A 11 13.98 -20.19 -6.92
N PHE A 12 13.56 -19.59 -8.05
CA PHE A 12 13.56 -20.26 -9.36
C PHE A 12 14.96 -20.42 -9.98
N TRP A 13 16.00 -19.75 -9.46
CA TRP A 13 17.39 -19.98 -9.88
C TRP A 13 18.00 -21.27 -9.35
N ILE A 14 17.35 -21.95 -8.40
CA ILE A 14 17.82 -23.25 -7.90
C ILE A 14 17.76 -24.28 -9.04
N PRO A 15 18.87 -25.00 -9.34
CA PRO A 15 18.92 -26.00 -10.39
C PRO A 15 17.86 -27.10 -10.21
N GLN A 16 17.35 -27.64 -11.33
CA GLN A 16 16.33 -28.70 -11.32
C GLN A 16 16.79 -29.99 -10.64
N SER A 17 18.10 -30.19 -10.45
CA SER A 17 18.66 -31.33 -9.71
C SER A 17 18.18 -31.41 -8.25
N SER A 18 17.74 -30.30 -7.66
CA SER A 18 17.23 -30.24 -6.29
C SER A 18 15.78 -29.73 -6.26
N GLN A 19 14.89 -30.46 -6.95
CA GLN A 19 13.47 -30.08 -7.11
C GLN A 19 12.74 -29.86 -5.78
N THR A 20 12.98 -30.70 -4.77
CA THR A 20 12.35 -30.58 -3.43
C THR A 20 12.75 -29.28 -2.73
N ALA A 21 14.03 -28.90 -2.77
CA ALA A 21 14.51 -27.66 -2.18
C ALA A 21 13.92 -26.43 -2.88
N ARG A 22 13.87 -26.45 -4.21
CA ARG A 22 13.26 -25.37 -5.01
C ARG A 22 11.78 -25.19 -4.67
N GLN A 23 11.01 -26.26 -4.62
CA GLN A 23 9.58 -26.21 -4.29
C GLN A 23 9.36 -25.70 -2.86
N ALA A 24 10.15 -26.18 -1.90
CA ALA A 24 10.07 -25.73 -0.51
C ALA A 24 10.27 -24.20 -0.39
N CYS A 25 11.28 -23.65 -1.07
CA CYS A 25 11.54 -22.20 -1.05
C CYS A 25 10.42 -21.37 -1.71
N ILE A 26 9.89 -21.83 -2.86
CA ILE A 26 8.77 -21.17 -3.55
C ILE A 26 7.53 -21.15 -2.67
N VAL A 27 7.21 -22.29 -2.05
CA VAL A 27 6.07 -22.42 -1.14
C VAL A 27 6.25 -21.50 0.05
N LEU A 28 7.42 -21.54 0.71
CA LEU A 28 7.73 -20.67 1.85
C LEU A 28 7.54 -19.18 1.51
N GLY A 29 8.09 -18.73 0.38
CA GLY A 29 7.95 -17.34 -0.07
C GLY A 29 6.50 -16.94 -0.33
N THR A 30 5.71 -17.84 -0.92
CA THR A 30 4.28 -17.62 -1.18
C THR A 30 3.46 -17.56 0.12
N TYR A 31 3.75 -18.44 1.08
CA TYR A 31 3.10 -18.40 2.39
C TYR A 31 3.47 -17.14 3.18
N LEU A 32 4.74 -16.74 3.17
CA LEU A 32 5.17 -15.49 3.79
C LEU A 32 4.46 -14.28 3.17
N PHE A 33 4.28 -14.26 1.85
CA PHE A 33 3.46 -13.24 1.21
C PHE A 33 2.03 -13.22 1.78
N GLY A 34 1.38 -14.38 1.88
CA GLY A 34 0.02 -14.50 2.43
C GLY A 34 -0.10 -14.01 3.88
N VAL A 35 0.88 -14.33 4.73
CA VAL A 35 0.91 -13.89 6.14
C VAL A 35 0.94 -12.37 6.27
N PHE A 36 1.68 -11.68 5.40
CA PHE A 36 1.72 -10.21 5.42
C PHE A 36 0.55 -9.56 4.67
N TYR A 37 0.06 -10.20 3.61
CA TYR A 37 -1.06 -9.70 2.81
C TYR A 37 -2.36 -9.70 3.62
N SER A 38 -2.64 -10.79 4.35
CA SER A 38 -3.94 -11.00 5.01
C SER A 38 -4.32 -9.93 6.04
N PRO A 39 -3.47 -9.54 7.01
CA PRO A 39 -3.81 -8.48 7.97
C PRO A 39 -3.56 -7.06 7.44
N GLY A 40 -2.82 -6.92 6.33
CA GLY A 40 -2.48 -5.65 5.72
C GLY A 40 -3.47 -5.28 4.62
N GLU A 41 -3.04 -5.38 3.36
CA GLU A 41 -3.85 -4.99 2.20
C GLU A 41 -5.19 -5.72 2.11
N GLY A 42 -5.25 -6.99 2.53
CA GLY A 42 -6.44 -7.82 2.42
C GLY A 42 -7.64 -7.32 3.24
N SER A 43 -7.42 -6.90 4.48
CA SER A 43 -8.49 -6.37 5.36
C SER A 43 -8.61 -4.86 5.29
N VAL A 44 -7.47 -4.14 5.27
CA VAL A 44 -7.46 -2.68 5.40
C VAL A 44 -8.07 -1.98 4.19
N ALA A 45 -7.90 -2.49 2.97
CA ALA A 45 -8.43 -1.83 1.77
C ALA A 45 -9.97 -1.73 1.78
N PHE A 46 -10.66 -2.77 2.24
CA PHE A 46 -12.12 -2.78 2.33
C PHE A 46 -12.62 -1.94 3.49
N THR A 47 -11.94 -1.98 4.64
CA THR A 47 -12.28 -1.12 5.78
C THR A 47 -12.11 0.35 5.43
N TYR A 48 -10.98 0.70 4.82
CA TYR A 48 -10.71 2.06 4.36
C TYR A 48 -11.76 2.54 3.36
N SER A 49 -12.18 1.68 2.41
CA SER A 49 -13.27 2.00 1.49
C SER A 49 -14.59 2.28 2.22
N ALA A 50 -14.86 1.63 3.35
CA ALA A 50 -16.05 1.91 4.14
C ALA A 50 -15.96 3.23 4.93
N GLU A 51 -14.76 3.65 5.32
CA GLU A 51 -14.50 4.88 6.09
C GLU A 51 -14.35 6.12 5.19
N ALA A 52 -13.82 5.95 3.97
CA ALA A 52 -13.53 7.05 3.06
C ALA A 52 -14.78 7.69 2.44
N TYR A 53 -15.90 6.96 2.36
CA TYR A 53 -17.14 7.48 1.78
C TYR A 53 -18.14 7.93 2.84
N PRO A 54 -18.77 9.11 2.65
CA PRO A 54 -19.83 9.57 3.54
C PRO A 54 -21.05 8.64 3.44
N LEU A 55 -21.82 8.57 4.53
CA LEU A 55 -22.85 7.54 4.75
C LEU A 55 -23.86 7.40 3.60
N TYR A 56 -24.23 8.50 2.97
CA TYR A 56 -25.26 8.54 1.93
C TYR A 56 -24.83 7.95 0.57
N VAL A 57 -23.53 7.96 0.23
CA VAL A 57 -22.99 7.38 -1.02
C VAL A 57 -22.11 6.15 -0.78
N ARG A 58 -21.87 5.78 0.47
CA ARG A 58 -21.03 4.64 0.85
C ARG A 58 -21.35 3.34 0.10
N PRO A 59 -22.61 2.91 -0.06
CA PRO A 59 -22.91 1.69 -0.80
C PRO A 59 -22.42 1.73 -2.25
N HIS A 60 -22.56 2.88 -2.92
CA HIS A 60 -22.09 3.07 -4.29
C HIS A 60 -20.57 3.12 -4.37
N GLY A 61 -19.91 3.81 -3.44
CA GLY A 61 -18.45 3.86 -3.36
C GLY A 61 -17.83 2.49 -3.11
N MET A 62 -18.40 1.71 -2.18
CA MET A 62 -17.96 0.34 -1.89
C MET A 62 -18.19 -0.61 -3.08
N ALA A 63 -19.31 -0.46 -3.80
CA ALA A 63 -19.58 -1.24 -5.01
C ALA A 63 -18.53 -0.95 -6.10
N LEU A 64 -18.19 0.32 -6.33
CA LEU A 64 -17.16 0.71 -7.30
C LEU A 64 -15.75 0.23 -6.90
N ALA A 65 -15.39 0.34 -5.62
CA ALA A 65 -14.12 -0.19 -5.10
C ALA A 65 -14.03 -1.70 -5.34
N THR A 66 -15.09 -2.45 -5.00
CA THR A 66 -15.16 -3.90 -5.22
C THR A 66 -15.09 -4.26 -6.70
N ALA A 67 -15.87 -3.58 -7.55
CA ALA A 67 -15.85 -3.79 -9.00
C ALA A 67 -14.45 -3.56 -9.58
N THR A 68 -13.76 -2.52 -9.13
CA THR A 68 -12.39 -2.19 -9.55
C THR A 68 -11.42 -3.30 -9.15
N THR A 69 -11.50 -3.80 -7.91
CA THR A 69 -10.67 -4.92 -7.43
C THR A 69 -10.85 -6.17 -8.29
N TRP A 70 -12.10 -6.57 -8.57
CA TRP A 70 -12.38 -7.75 -9.39
C TRP A 70 -12.02 -7.55 -10.86
N PHE A 71 -12.19 -6.34 -11.39
CA PHE A 71 -11.78 -5.99 -12.75
C PHE A 71 -10.27 -6.13 -12.93
N PHE A 72 -9.46 -5.59 -12.01
CA PHE A 72 -8.02 -5.77 -12.07
C PHE A 72 -7.60 -7.23 -11.81
N ASN A 73 -8.29 -7.95 -10.92
CA ASN A 73 -8.05 -9.39 -10.74
C ASN A 73 -8.28 -10.19 -12.04
N PHE A 74 -9.31 -9.84 -12.81
CA PHE A 74 -9.55 -10.43 -14.13
C PHE A 74 -8.41 -10.11 -15.12
N ILE A 75 -7.99 -8.84 -15.20
CA ILE A 75 -6.86 -8.42 -16.05
C ILE A 75 -5.60 -9.20 -15.69
N LEU A 76 -5.29 -9.36 -14.41
CA LEU A 76 -4.13 -10.13 -13.94
C LEU A 76 -4.22 -11.59 -14.38
N GLY A 77 -5.39 -12.20 -14.24
CA GLY A 77 -5.62 -13.58 -14.68
C GLY A 77 -5.40 -13.79 -16.18
N VAL A 78 -5.92 -12.88 -17.01
CA VAL A 78 -5.78 -12.95 -18.48
C VAL A 78 -4.37 -12.63 -18.95
N THR A 79 -3.68 -11.69 -18.29
CA THR A 79 -2.33 -11.24 -18.68
C THR A 79 -1.22 -12.16 -18.18
N TRP A 80 -1.47 -12.99 -17.16
CA TRP A 80 -0.47 -13.87 -16.56
C TRP A 80 0.23 -14.83 -17.55
N PRO A 81 -0.47 -15.53 -18.46
CA PRO A 81 0.20 -16.37 -19.45
C PRO A 81 1.16 -15.59 -20.36
N ALA A 82 0.74 -14.41 -20.84
CA ALA A 82 1.55 -13.54 -21.68
C ALA A 82 2.78 -13.02 -20.91
N LEU A 83 2.61 -12.64 -19.65
CA LEU A 83 3.69 -12.18 -18.79
C LEU A 83 4.73 -13.28 -18.54
N LYS A 84 4.28 -14.52 -18.25
CA LYS A 84 5.18 -15.67 -18.08
C LYS A 84 5.99 -15.97 -19.34
N ALA A 85 5.38 -15.85 -20.51
CA ALA A 85 6.05 -16.07 -21.79
C ALA A 85 7.12 -15.01 -22.07
N ALA A 86 6.84 -13.74 -21.75
CA ALA A 86 7.77 -12.64 -22.01
C ALA A 86 8.90 -12.52 -20.97
N PHE A 87 8.59 -12.63 -19.68
CA PHE A 87 9.53 -12.32 -18.59
C PHE A 87 10.12 -13.54 -17.89
N THR A 88 9.74 -14.77 -18.29
CA THR A 88 9.98 -16.01 -17.54
C THR A 88 9.37 -15.98 -16.14
N THR A 89 9.32 -17.13 -15.44
CA THR A 89 8.67 -17.23 -14.13
C THR A 89 9.32 -16.30 -13.09
N GLN A 90 10.66 -16.25 -13.04
CA GLN A 90 11.38 -15.36 -12.12
C GLN A 90 11.09 -13.86 -12.37
N GLY A 91 11.04 -13.43 -13.63
CA GLY A 91 10.75 -12.04 -13.99
C GLY A 91 9.29 -11.67 -13.72
N ALA A 92 8.35 -12.60 -13.92
CA ALA A 92 6.95 -12.39 -13.61
C ALA A 92 6.69 -12.14 -12.10
N PHE A 93 7.34 -12.92 -11.21
CA PHE A 93 7.25 -12.65 -9.76
C PHE A 93 7.91 -11.33 -9.36
N SER A 94 9.05 -11.01 -9.96
CA SER A 94 9.78 -9.75 -9.70
C SER A 94 9.02 -8.51 -10.19
N TRP A 95 8.29 -8.64 -11.31
CA TRP A 95 7.40 -7.59 -11.83
C TRP A 95 6.30 -7.24 -10.85
N TYR A 96 5.62 -8.24 -10.27
CA TYR A 96 4.61 -8.01 -9.25
C TYR A 96 5.19 -7.52 -7.92
N ALA A 97 6.41 -7.96 -7.57
CA ALA A 97 7.12 -7.38 -6.42
C ALA A 97 7.35 -5.87 -6.62
N GLY A 98 7.65 -5.43 -7.85
CA GLY A 98 7.72 -4.01 -8.22
C GLY A 98 6.40 -3.27 -8.01
N TRP A 99 5.26 -3.87 -8.40
CA TRP A 99 3.94 -3.29 -8.11
C TRP A 99 3.64 -3.20 -6.62
N CYS A 100 4.06 -4.17 -5.80
CA CYS A 100 3.94 -4.04 -4.33
C CYS A 100 4.75 -2.86 -3.79
N VAL A 101 5.95 -2.61 -4.34
CA VAL A 101 6.76 -1.45 -3.94
C VAL A 101 6.10 -0.14 -4.39
N LEU A 102 5.56 -0.08 -5.61
CA LEU A 102 4.85 1.11 -6.05
C LEU A 102 3.58 1.34 -5.24
N GLY A 103 2.81 0.28 -4.95
CA GLY A 103 1.62 0.34 -4.11
C GLY A 103 1.93 0.93 -2.74
N TRP A 104 3.04 0.50 -2.12
CA TRP A 104 3.53 1.08 -0.87
C TRP A 104 3.75 2.59 -0.98
N TRP A 105 4.40 3.05 -2.06
CA TRP A 105 4.60 4.49 -2.29
C TRP A 105 3.31 5.25 -2.53
N LEU A 106 2.37 4.68 -3.30
CA LEU A 106 1.08 5.30 -3.56
C LEU A 106 0.26 5.45 -2.27
N VAL A 107 0.24 4.41 -1.43
CA VAL A 107 -0.41 4.47 -0.12
C VAL A 107 0.22 5.58 0.74
N LEU A 108 1.55 5.63 0.80
CA LEU A 108 2.27 6.60 1.62
C LEU A 108 2.03 8.06 1.16
N LEU A 109 1.87 8.29 -0.15
CA LEU A 109 1.70 9.62 -0.72
C LEU A 109 0.25 10.10 -0.82
N PHE A 110 -0.69 9.20 -1.06
CA PHE A 110 -2.07 9.54 -1.41
C PHE A 110 -3.12 9.08 -0.40
N MET A 111 -2.81 8.14 0.49
CA MET A 111 -3.77 7.63 1.46
C MET A 111 -3.61 8.41 2.79
N PRO A 112 -4.56 9.28 3.16
CA PRO A 112 -4.58 9.86 4.49
C PRO A 112 -4.85 8.79 5.56
N GLU A 113 -4.29 8.99 6.75
CA GLU A 113 -4.50 8.12 7.89
C GLU A 113 -5.93 8.31 8.43
N THR A 114 -6.71 7.23 8.48
CA THR A 114 -8.11 7.23 8.98
C THR A 114 -8.26 6.58 10.36
N LYS A 115 -7.19 5.99 10.91
CA LYS A 115 -7.23 5.28 12.19
C LYS A 115 -7.60 6.20 13.35
N GLU A 116 -8.52 5.72 14.20
CA GLU A 116 -8.97 6.39 15.44
C GLU A 116 -9.61 7.78 15.25
N LYS A 117 -10.10 8.09 14.06
CA LYS A 117 -10.84 9.33 13.77
C LYS A 117 -12.35 9.10 13.73
N THR A 118 -13.11 10.05 14.26
CA THR A 118 -14.58 10.04 14.12
C THR A 118 -14.98 10.36 12.68
N LEU A 119 -16.21 10.03 12.28
CA LEU A 119 -16.72 10.35 10.93
C LEU A 119 -16.70 11.86 10.64
N GLU A 120 -16.79 12.70 11.67
CA GLU A 120 -16.73 14.16 11.57
C GLU A 120 -15.29 14.65 11.36
N GLU A 121 -14.32 14.03 12.01
CA GLU A 121 -12.89 14.31 11.80
C GLU A 121 -12.40 13.78 10.45
N LEU A 122 -12.99 12.69 9.93
CA LEU A 122 -12.68 12.16 8.60
C LEU A 122 -13.05 13.14 7.48
N ASP A 123 -14.18 13.84 7.60
CA ASP A 123 -14.55 14.87 6.62
C ASP A 123 -13.51 16.01 6.58
N GLN A 124 -12.94 16.35 7.74
CA GLN A 124 -11.82 17.30 7.83
C GLN A 124 -10.53 16.75 7.21
N VAL A 125 -10.23 15.46 7.41
CA VAL A 125 -9.06 14.78 6.83
C VAL A 125 -9.12 14.83 5.29
N PHE A 126 -10.27 14.53 4.70
CA PHE A 126 -10.45 14.56 3.24
C PHE A 126 -10.59 15.97 2.65
N SER A 127 -10.87 16.99 3.48
CA SER A 127 -10.93 18.39 3.05
C SER A 127 -9.56 19.01 2.72
N PHE A 128 -8.45 18.39 3.12
CA PHE A 128 -7.12 18.91 2.85
C PHE A 128 -6.70 18.67 1.39
N PRO A 129 -6.05 19.66 0.74
CA PRO A 129 -5.57 19.48 -0.62
C PRO A 129 -4.50 18.37 -0.68
N THR A 130 -4.68 17.45 -1.61
CA THR A 130 -3.79 16.28 -1.83
C THR A 130 -2.32 16.68 -1.97
N ARG A 131 -2.02 17.87 -2.49
CA ARG A 131 -0.64 18.39 -2.62
C ARG A 131 0.06 18.55 -1.27
N LEU A 132 -0.66 18.95 -0.21
CA LEU A 132 -0.11 19.05 1.15
C LEU A 132 0.13 17.67 1.74
N HIS A 133 -0.79 16.73 1.52
CA HIS A 133 -0.64 15.34 1.97
C HIS A 133 0.56 14.64 1.32
N VAL A 134 0.75 14.82 0.01
CA VAL A 134 1.91 14.28 -0.73
C VAL A 134 3.22 14.86 -0.17
N GLY A 135 3.26 16.17 0.13
CA GLY A 135 4.41 16.81 0.75
C GLY A 135 4.72 16.26 2.16
N TYR A 136 3.68 15.94 2.93
CA TYR A 136 3.79 15.28 4.23
C TYR A 136 4.27 13.83 4.10
N GLY A 137 3.72 13.05 3.17
CA GLY A 137 4.15 11.68 2.89
C GLY A 137 5.64 11.61 2.53
N LEU A 138 6.13 12.51 1.68
CA LEU A 138 7.56 12.60 1.37
C LEU A 138 8.43 12.93 2.59
N ARG A 139 7.93 13.75 3.52
CA ARG A 139 8.64 14.07 4.79
C ARG A 139 8.61 12.91 5.79
N GLN A 140 7.66 11.99 5.68
CA GLN A 140 7.64 10.76 6.48
C GLN A 140 8.68 9.72 6.04
N VAL A 141 9.14 9.73 4.78
CA VAL A 141 10.18 8.82 4.29
C VAL A 141 11.47 8.86 5.13
N PRO A 142 12.09 10.03 5.39
CA PRO A 142 13.27 10.10 6.24
C PRO A 142 12.98 9.75 7.70
N TYR A 143 11.74 9.87 8.17
CA TYR A 143 11.34 9.39 9.49
C TYR A 143 11.38 7.85 9.56
N PHE A 144 10.80 7.15 8.57
CA PHE A 144 10.88 5.69 8.49
C PHE A 144 12.33 5.20 8.42
N VAL A 145 13.18 5.87 7.64
CA VAL A 145 14.61 5.55 7.57
C VAL A 145 15.29 5.81 8.91
N LYS A 146 15.05 6.95 9.56
CA LYS A 146 15.67 7.26 10.86
C LYS A 146 15.20 6.31 11.97
N ARG A 147 13.94 5.88 11.93
CA ARG A 147 13.35 5.02 12.95
C ARG A 147 13.68 3.55 12.74
N PHE A 148 13.48 3.00 11.53
CA PHE A 148 13.71 1.58 11.25
C PHE A 148 15.16 1.26 10.87
N LEU A 149 15.85 2.12 10.11
CA LEU A 149 17.23 1.87 9.69
C LEU A 149 18.25 2.36 10.74
N LEU A 150 18.04 3.57 11.28
CA LEU A 150 18.99 4.21 12.22
C LEU A 150 18.60 4.02 13.70
N ARG A 151 17.51 3.31 14.01
CA ARG A 151 16.98 3.05 15.38
C ARG A 151 16.93 4.31 16.27
N LYS A 152 16.73 5.50 15.68
CA LYS A 152 16.58 6.75 16.43
C LYS A 152 15.12 6.96 16.80
N ASN A 153 14.86 7.31 18.06
CA ASN A 153 13.53 7.72 18.53
C ASN A 153 13.19 9.12 18.03
N VAL A 154 12.67 9.20 16.81
CA VAL A 154 12.09 10.42 16.24
C VAL A 154 10.58 10.40 16.54
N ARG A 155 9.99 11.55 16.91
CA ARG A 155 8.54 11.66 17.12
C ARG A 155 7.83 11.63 15.75
N PRO A 156 6.69 10.91 15.61
CA PRO A 156 5.88 10.99 14.39
C PRO A 156 5.33 12.42 14.26
N GLU A 157 5.52 13.04 13.09
CA GLU A 157 4.87 14.32 12.77
C GLU A 157 3.40 14.00 12.47
N ASN A 158 2.45 14.54 13.24
CA ASN A 158 1.01 14.42 12.96
C ASN A 158 0.55 15.68 12.22
N LEU A 159 0.06 15.53 10.99
CA LEU A 159 -0.41 16.67 10.18
C LEU A 159 -1.63 17.37 10.79
N TYR A 160 -2.47 16.61 11.51
CA TYR A 160 -3.75 17.09 12.06
C TYR A 160 -3.64 17.82 13.40
N ASP A 161 -2.63 17.52 14.22
CA ASP A 161 -2.36 18.23 15.50
C ASP A 161 -1.83 19.67 15.27
N ARG A 162 -1.43 20.00 14.04
CA ARG A 162 -0.84 21.30 13.69
C ARG A 162 -1.88 22.42 13.52
N LYS A 163 -3.18 22.09 13.51
CA LYS A 163 -4.26 23.10 13.61
C LYS A 163 -4.27 23.77 14.99
N ASP A 164 -3.86 23.07 16.05
CA ASP A 164 -3.79 23.64 17.40
C ASP A 164 -2.53 24.51 17.62
N GLN A 165 -1.56 24.47 16.68
CA GLN A 165 -0.28 25.18 16.78
C GLN A 165 -0.04 26.24 15.68
N GLY A 166 -1.09 26.78 15.06
CA GLY A 166 -1.02 28.07 14.37
C GLY A 166 -0.89 28.07 12.83
N LEU A 167 -1.00 26.93 12.14
CA LEU A 167 -0.94 26.92 10.66
C LEU A 167 -2.26 27.20 9.94
N ALA A 168 -3.37 27.37 10.68
CA ALA A 168 -4.60 27.94 10.14
C ALA A 168 -4.45 29.45 9.81
N GLN A 169 -3.39 30.10 10.30
CA GLN A 169 -3.16 31.53 10.10
C GLN A 169 -2.35 31.83 8.83
N ASP A 170 -1.63 30.85 8.27
CA ASP A 170 -0.74 31.06 7.11
C ASP A 170 -1.32 30.61 5.76
N VAL A 171 -2.47 29.94 5.77
CA VAL A 171 -3.34 29.80 4.59
C VAL A 171 -4.54 30.73 4.74
N GLY A 172 -4.24 32.00 5.04
CA GLY A 172 -5.15 33.08 4.76
C GLY A 172 -5.50 33.05 3.28
N PHE A 173 -6.76 32.78 2.98
CA PHE A 173 -7.37 33.12 1.72
C PHE A 173 -7.36 34.65 1.63
N ASN A 174 -6.24 35.20 1.15
CA ASN A 174 -6.15 36.59 0.70
C ASN A 174 -6.49 36.59 -0.79
N ALA A 175 -7.80 36.59 -1.07
CA ALA A 175 -8.52 37.22 -2.18
C ALA A 175 -9.89 36.58 -2.32
#